data_AF-A0A6P2E411-F1
#
_entry.id   AF-A0A6P2E411-F1
#
_cell.length_a   1.000
_cell.length_b   1.000
_cell.length_c   1.000
_cell.angle_alpha   90.00
_cell.angle_beta   90.00
_cell.angle_gamma   90.00
#
_symmetry.space_group_name_H-M   'P 1'
#
loop_
_entity.id
_entity.type
_entity.pdbx_description
1 polymer ?
#
loop_
_entity_poly.entity_id
_entity_poly.type
_entity_poly.pdbx_seq_one_letter_code
_entity_poly.pdbx_strand_id
1 'polypeptide(L)'
;MLVVYFNKNSARICRRREVRQADGAYKRIEERLGELPLDATALPSGLPELTDRERASLEAKFFAKAKAQLEQRRRKEHEQKTDPMRRIAAARTLLEEAAELSAERAVEHAELKSLLKVVLAMRSTEVLFPLEAVQEAAMVAATAVDSGVFGTRSDDEPLKNSTVTAQWNETRDAVVGTDSSSLMRALQRQKWARTGTT
;
A
#
# COMPACT_ATOMS: atom_id res chain seq x y z
N MET A 1 38.83 -29.76 7.91
CA MET A 1 37.36 -29.69 7.74
C MET A 1 36.86 -28.40 8.37
N LEU A 2 36.01 -27.65 7.66
CA LEU A 2 35.37 -26.45 8.21
C LEU A 2 34.18 -26.80 9.10
N VAL A 3 34.10 -26.15 10.25
CA VAL A 3 32.98 -26.23 11.20
C VAL A 3 32.50 -24.81 11.47
N VAL A 4 31.18 -24.61 11.41
CA VAL A 4 30.54 -23.32 11.68
C VAL A 4 29.70 -23.45 12.94
N TYR A 5 29.97 -22.61 13.92
CA TYR A 5 29.22 -22.55 15.18
C TYR A 5 28.35 -21.29 15.18
N PHE A 6 27.06 -21.44 15.43
CA PHE A 6 26.12 -20.32 15.45
C PHE A 6 25.90 -19.84 16.89
N ASN A 7 26.06 -18.54 17.10
CA ASN A 7 25.67 -17.83 18.32
C ASN A 7 24.48 -16.92 18.03
N LYS A 8 23.95 -16.21 19.04
CA LYS A 8 22.81 -15.30 18.88
C LYS A 8 23.01 -14.23 17.79
N ASN A 9 24.24 -13.74 17.63
CA ASN A 9 24.53 -12.58 16.77
C ASN A 9 25.56 -12.85 15.66
N SER A 10 26.31 -13.95 15.74
CA SER A 10 27.39 -14.26 14.79
C SER A 10 27.55 -15.75 14.57
N ALA A 11 28.19 -16.13 13.47
CA ALA A 11 28.65 -17.47 13.20
C ALA A 11 30.18 -17.51 13.25
N ARG A 12 30.73 -18.33 14.13
CA ARG A 12 32.17 -18.55 14.27
C ARG A 12 32.63 -19.64 13.31
N ILE A 13 33.65 -19.33 12.53
CA ILE A 13 34.26 -20.25 11.57
C ILE A 13 35.51 -20.87 12.20
N CYS A 14 35.55 -22.20 12.27
CA CYS A 14 36.71 -22.95 12.77
C CYS A 14 37.19 -23.99 11.75
N ARG A 15 38.51 -24.10 11.58
CA ARG A 15 39.15 -25.18 10.82
C ARG A 15 39.56 -26.29 11.77
N ARG A 16 38.94 -27.46 11.63
CA ARG A 16 39.27 -28.67 12.39
C ARG A 16 40.26 -29.55 11.61
N ARG A 17 41.36 -29.94 12.25
CA ARG A 17 42.33 -30.91 11.75
C ARG A 17 42.59 -31.98 12.81
N GLU A 18 42.85 -33.21 12.38
CA GLU A 18 43.29 -34.30 13.25
C GLU A 18 44.80 -34.44 13.08
N VAL A 19 45.53 -34.34 14.19
CA VAL A 19 46.99 -34.43 14.22
C VAL A 19 47.37 -35.67 15.01
N ARG A 20 48.23 -36.50 14.44
CA ARG A 20 48.74 -37.70 15.10
C ARG A 20 49.78 -37.28 16.15
N GLN A 21 49.60 -37.77 17.37
CA GLN A 21 50.48 -37.55 18.51
C GLN A 21 51.61 -38.59 18.54
N ALA A 22 52.66 -38.31 19.32
CA ALA A 22 53.83 -39.17 19.45
C ALA A 22 53.53 -40.54 20.07
N ASP A 23 52.45 -40.65 20.84
CA ASP A 23 51.90 -41.89 21.43
C ASP A 23 51.06 -42.72 20.44
N GLY A 24 50.91 -42.25 19.20
CA GLY A 24 50.11 -42.90 18.16
C GLY A 24 48.61 -42.54 18.19
N ALA A 25 48.13 -41.77 19.18
CA ALA A 25 46.75 -41.29 19.25
C ALA A 25 46.50 -40.11 18.29
N TYR A 26 45.23 -39.83 17.97
CA TYR A 26 44.85 -38.66 17.18
C TYR A 26 44.25 -37.58 18.09
N LYS A 27 44.79 -36.37 18.01
CA LYS A 27 44.24 -35.19 18.68
C LYS A 27 43.53 -34.29 17.66
N ARG A 28 42.31 -33.86 18.01
CA ARG A 28 41.59 -32.83 17.26
C ARG A 28 42.08 -31.46 17.67
N ILE A 29 42.53 -30.68 16.68
CA ILE A 29 42.89 -29.28 16.83
C ILE A 29 41.87 -28.45 16.06
N GLU A 30 41.34 -27.42 16.71
CA GLU A 30 40.45 -26.44 16.11
C GLU A 30 41.13 -25.08 16.07
N GLU A 31 41.33 -24.57 14.86
CA GLU A 31 41.87 -23.24 14.60
C GLU A 31 40.72 -22.29 14.29
N ARG A 32 40.60 -21.20 15.06
CA ARG A 32 39.57 -20.18 14.83
C ARG A 32 40.00 -19.32 13.64
N LEU A 33 39.19 -19.31 12.59
CA LEU A 33 39.47 -18.52 11.37
C LEU A 33 38.84 -17.13 11.42
N GLY A 34 37.70 -16.98 12.09
CA GLY A 34 37.02 -15.68 12.22
C GLY A 34 35.55 -15.80 12.61
N GLU A 35 34.84 -14.68 12.51
CA GLU A 35 33.40 -14.58 12.75
C GLU A 35 32.69 -13.90 11.57
N LEU A 36 31.45 -14.33 11.34
CA LEU A 36 30.54 -13.79 10.32
C LEU A 36 29.27 -13.25 10.99
N PRO A 37 28.78 -12.05 10.62
CA PRO A 37 27.41 -11.65 10.91
C PRO A 37 26.42 -12.67 10.34
N LEU A 38 25.31 -12.96 11.05
CA LEU A 38 24.32 -13.97 10.62
C LEU A 38 23.65 -13.66 9.28
N ASP A 39 23.62 -12.39 8.89
CA ASP A 39 23.07 -11.87 7.64
C ASP A 39 24.14 -11.69 6.54
N ALA A 40 25.40 -12.04 6.81
CA ALA A 40 26.45 -11.96 5.82
C ALA A 40 26.12 -12.88 4.63
N THR A 41 26.09 -12.29 3.43
CA THR A 41 25.82 -12.99 2.17
C THR A 41 27.09 -13.27 1.37
N ALA A 42 28.24 -12.80 1.84
CA ALA A 42 29.55 -13.00 1.23
C ALA A 42 30.64 -13.08 2.30
N LEU A 43 31.82 -13.56 1.89
CA LEU A 43 33.01 -13.64 2.75
C LEU A 43 33.55 -12.22 3.03
N PRO A 44 33.72 -11.82 4.30
CA PRO A 44 34.33 -10.55 4.64
C PRO A 44 35.82 -10.55 4.29
N SER A 45 36.33 -9.40 3.85
CA SER A 45 37.76 -9.18 3.63
C SER A 45 38.52 -9.31 4.95
N GLY A 46 39.53 -10.18 4.99
CA GLY A 46 40.37 -10.39 6.19
C GLY A 46 40.34 -11.81 6.77
N LEU A 47 39.53 -12.72 6.22
CA LEU A 47 39.64 -14.15 6.54
C LEU A 47 40.88 -14.76 5.86
N PRO A 48 41.60 -15.68 6.52
CA PRO A 48 42.73 -16.38 5.92
C PRO A 48 42.29 -17.18 4.69
N GLU A 49 43.23 -17.48 3.79
CA GLU A 49 42.91 -18.22 2.56
C GLU A 49 42.20 -19.54 2.86
N LEU A 50 41.00 -19.64 2.30
CA LEU A 50 40.17 -20.84 2.34
C LEU A 50 40.41 -21.65 1.06
N THR A 51 40.57 -22.95 1.23
CA THR A 51 40.58 -23.87 0.08
C THR A 51 39.22 -23.86 -0.63
N ASP A 52 39.17 -24.24 -1.91
CA ASP A 52 37.92 -24.25 -2.68
C ASP A 52 36.84 -25.15 -2.03
N ARG A 53 37.27 -26.28 -1.46
CA ARG A 53 36.39 -27.20 -0.72
C ARG A 53 35.82 -26.56 0.55
N GLU A 54 36.62 -25.75 1.24
CA GLU A 54 36.21 -24.99 2.41
C GLU A 54 35.21 -23.88 2.03
N ARG A 55 35.49 -23.13 0.95
CA ARG A 55 34.57 -22.12 0.41
C ARG A 55 33.24 -22.74 0.00
N ALA A 56 33.25 -23.85 -0.74
CA ALA A 56 32.03 -24.55 -1.13
C ALA A 56 31.22 -25.02 0.08
N SER A 57 31.88 -25.49 1.16
CA SER A 57 31.19 -25.89 2.38
C SER A 57 30.56 -24.71 3.12
N LEU A 58 31.24 -23.57 3.17
CA LEU A 58 30.73 -22.35 3.79
C LEU A 58 29.57 -21.73 2.99
N GLU A 59 29.69 -21.73 1.66
CA GLU A 59 28.62 -21.29 0.76
C GLU A 59 27.35 -22.13 0.97
N ALA A 60 27.47 -23.47 0.96
CA ALA A 60 26.33 -24.36 1.11
C ALA A 60 25.69 -24.30 2.50
N LYS A 61 26.49 -24.18 3.58
CA LYS A 61 25.98 -24.24 4.96
C LYS A 61 25.51 -22.90 5.51
N PHE A 62 26.14 -21.80 5.08
CA PHE A 62 25.96 -20.47 5.65
C PHE A 62 25.38 -19.48 4.65
N PHE A 63 26.13 -19.14 3.59
CA PHE A 63 25.73 -18.05 2.68
C PHE A 63 24.46 -18.36 1.90
N ALA A 64 24.24 -19.61 1.47
CA ALA A 64 23.02 -20.01 0.78
C ALA A 64 21.76 -19.72 1.63
N LYS A 65 21.82 -19.98 2.95
CA LYS A 65 20.72 -19.69 3.86
C LYS A 65 20.52 -18.20 4.08
N ALA A 66 21.60 -17.45 4.31
CA ALA A 66 21.54 -16.00 4.50
C ALA A 66 20.98 -15.28 3.24
N LYS A 67 21.43 -15.69 2.05
CA LYS A 67 20.92 -15.20 0.75
C LYS A 67 19.44 -15.51 0.58
N ALA A 68 19.00 -16.74 0.87
CA ALA A 68 17.60 -17.13 0.77
C ALA A 68 16.71 -16.32 1.74
N GLN A 69 17.18 -16.05 2.96
CA GLN A 69 16.46 -15.22 3.93
C GLN A 69 16.37 -13.76 3.49
N LEU A 70 17.45 -13.18 2.96
CA LEU A 70 17.45 -11.83 2.42
C LEU A 70 16.48 -11.70 1.25
N GLU A 71 16.49 -12.66 0.34
CA GLU A 71 15.58 -12.70 -0.80
C GLU A 71 14.12 -12.87 -0.35
N GLN A 72 13.86 -13.71 0.65
CA GLN A 72 12.51 -13.85 1.22
C GLN A 72 12.04 -12.55 1.89
N ARG A 73 12.92 -11.83 2.59
CA ARG A 73 12.59 -10.51 3.16
C ARG A 73 12.27 -9.51 2.06
N ARG A 74 13.08 -9.45 1.01
CA ARG A 74 12.83 -8.60 -0.16
C ARG A 74 11.49 -8.90 -0.83
N ARG A 75 11.16 -10.18 -1.01
CA ARG A 75 9.87 -10.60 -1.57
C ARG A 75 8.72 -10.19 -0.67
N LYS A 76 8.80 -10.45 0.63
CA LYS A 76 7.77 -10.01 1.59
C LYS A 76 7.62 -8.49 1.60
N GLU A 77 8.71 -7.74 1.61
CA GLU A 77 8.67 -6.27 1.53
C GLU A 77 8.06 -5.79 0.23
N HIS A 78 8.37 -6.45 -0.90
CA HIS A 78 7.79 -6.14 -2.19
C HIS A 78 6.29 -6.44 -2.19
N GLU A 79 5.87 -7.64 -1.78
CA GLU A 79 4.47 -8.05 -1.62
C GLU A 79 3.70 -7.05 -0.75
N GLN A 80 4.27 -6.65 0.39
CA GLN A 80 3.67 -5.65 1.27
C GLN A 80 3.57 -4.26 0.64
N LYS A 81 4.56 -3.87 -0.18
CA LYS A 81 4.54 -2.59 -0.90
C LYS A 81 3.55 -2.60 -2.06
N THR A 82 3.29 -3.76 -2.66
CA THR A 82 2.40 -3.91 -3.82
C THR A 82 0.97 -4.29 -3.45
N ASP A 83 0.71 -4.71 -2.20
CA ASP A 83 -0.62 -5.05 -1.70
C ASP A 83 -1.56 -3.83 -1.73
N PRO A 84 -2.56 -3.80 -2.65
CA PRO A 84 -3.45 -2.66 -2.79
C PRO A 84 -4.27 -2.39 -1.52
N MET A 85 -4.65 -3.43 -0.76
CA MET A 85 -5.47 -3.27 0.44
C MET A 85 -4.71 -2.56 1.55
N ARG A 86 -3.42 -2.89 1.73
CA ARG A 86 -2.55 -2.16 2.67
C ARG A 86 -2.36 -0.70 2.26
N ARG A 87 -2.25 -0.42 0.96
CA ARG A 87 -2.12 0.95 0.45
C ARG A 87 -3.40 1.75 0.67
N ILE A 88 -4.56 1.15 0.44
CA ILE A 88 -5.87 1.77 0.72
C ILE A 88 -6.03 2.02 2.22
N ALA A 89 -5.68 1.05 3.07
CA ALA A 89 -5.76 1.24 4.53
C ALA A 89 -4.85 2.38 5.01
N ALA A 90 -3.61 2.45 4.52
CA ALA A 90 -2.71 3.55 4.84
C ALA A 90 -3.22 4.90 4.31
N ALA A 91 -3.76 4.93 3.07
CA ALA A 91 -4.36 6.13 2.51
C ALA A 91 -5.56 6.60 3.33
N ARG A 92 -6.42 5.69 3.79
CA ARG A 92 -7.55 6.01 4.67
C ARG A 92 -7.08 6.68 5.96
N THR A 93 -6.09 6.12 6.66
CA THR A 93 -5.55 6.72 7.89
C THR A 93 -5.02 8.14 7.63
N LEU A 94 -4.26 8.33 6.55
CA LEU A 94 -3.75 9.65 6.17
C LEU A 94 -4.88 10.65 5.84
N LEU A 95 -5.98 10.19 5.24
CA LEU A 95 -7.13 11.03 4.93
C LEU A 95 -7.95 11.37 6.18
N GLU A 96 -8.06 10.45 7.13
CA GLU A 96 -8.66 10.71 8.45
C GLU A 96 -7.85 11.77 9.21
N GLU A 97 -6.52 11.63 9.27
CA GLU A 97 -5.62 12.63 9.86
C GLU A 97 -5.74 14.00 9.15
N ALA A 98 -5.76 14.00 7.81
CA ALA A 98 -5.92 15.22 7.03
C ALA A 98 -7.29 15.89 7.27
N ALA A 99 -8.36 15.10 7.46
CA ALA A 99 -9.68 15.61 7.78
C ALA A 99 -9.70 16.27 9.17
N GLU A 100 -9.06 15.67 10.17
CA GLU A 100 -8.90 16.28 11.50
C GLU A 100 -8.14 17.61 11.42
N LEU A 101 -7.00 17.63 10.73
CA LEU A 101 -6.20 18.85 10.54
C LEU A 101 -6.95 19.93 9.73
N SER A 102 -7.86 19.53 8.85
CA SER A 102 -8.62 20.46 8.02
C SER A 102 -9.58 21.36 8.81
N ALA A 103 -9.92 20.97 10.04
CA ALA A 103 -10.70 21.80 10.97
C ALA A 103 -9.97 23.11 11.32
N GLU A 104 -8.64 23.10 11.36
CA GLU A 104 -7.82 24.29 11.63
C GLU A 104 -7.41 25.00 10.34
N ARG A 105 -7.24 24.25 9.25
CA ARG A 105 -6.79 24.78 7.96
C ARG A 105 -7.56 24.16 6.81
N ALA A 106 -8.41 24.97 6.17
CA ALA A 106 -9.16 24.54 5.00
C ALA A 106 -8.24 24.01 3.89
N VAL A 107 -8.67 22.90 3.27
CA VAL A 107 -8.03 22.30 2.09
C VAL A 107 -8.66 22.89 0.83
N GLU A 108 -7.85 23.15 -0.20
CA GLU A 108 -8.36 23.66 -1.47
C GLU A 108 -9.33 22.65 -2.13
N HIS A 109 -10.49 23.14 -2.56
CA HIS A 109 -11.52 22.30 -3.17
C HIS A 109 -11.02 21.55 -4.43
N ALA A 110 -10.07 22.13 -5.17
CA ALA A 110 -9.46 21.51 -6.34
C ALA A 110 -8.72 20.20 -5.99
N GLU A 111 -8.03 20.17 -4.85
CA GLU A 111 -7.30 18.99 -4.37
C GLU A 111 -8.25 17.88 -3.92
N LEU A 112 -9.32 18.24 -3.19
CA LEU A 112 -10.37 17.28 -2.80
C LEU A 112 -11.06 16.66 -4.03
N LYS A 113 -11.33 17.47 -5.06
CA LYS A 113 -11.89 16.99 -6.33
C LYS A 113 -10.94 16.07 -7.09
N SER A 114 -9.64 16.36 -7.07
CA SER A 114 -8.61 15.52 -7.68
C SER A 114 -8.55 14.15 -6.98
N LEU A 115 -8.55 14.14 -5.65
CA LEU A 115 -8.55 12.93 -4.84
C LEU A 115 -9.79 12.06 -5.11
N LEU A 116 -10.98 12.66 -5.13
CA LEU A 116 -12.21 11.93 -5.40
C LEU A 116 -12.19 11.24 -6.77
N LYS A 117 -11.63 11.89 -7.81
CA LYS A 117 -11.47 11.27 -9.14
C LYS A 117 -10.59 10.04 -9.10
N VAL A 118 -9.50 10.07 -8.31
CA VAL A 118 -8.60 8.91 -8.16
C VAL A 118 -9.35 7.76 -7.48
N VAL A 119 -10.07 8.04 -6.40
CA VAL A 119 -10.86 7.03 -5.67
C VAL A 119 -11.92 6.39 -6.57
N LEU A 120 -12.67 7.19 -7.33
CA LEU A 120 -13.70 6.69 -8.25
C LEU A 120 -13.13 5.89 -9.43
N ALA A 121 -11.85 6.08 -9.79
CA ALA A 121 -11.18 5.30 -10.83
C ALA A 121 -10.63 3.95 -10.33
N MET A 122 -10.65 3.71 -9.01
CA MET A 122 -10.14 2.45 -8.44
C MET A 122 -11.06 1.28 -8.81
N ARG A 123 -10.45 0.14 -9.10
CA ARG A 123 -11.19 -1.10 -9.35
C ARG A 123 -11.63 -1.69 -8.00
N SER A 124 -12.93 -1.89 -7.84
CA SER A 124 -13.52 -2.60 -6.71
C SER A 124 -13.88 -4.03 -7.11
N THR A 125 -13.76 -4.97 -6.17
CA THR A 125 -14.25 -6.35 -6.32
C THR A 125 -15.76 -6.44 -6.22
N GLU A 126 -16.38 -5.50 -5.52
CA GLU A 126 -17.82 -5.33 -5.47
C GLU A 126 -18.25 -4.25 -6.45
N VAL A 127 -19.40 -4.46 -7.09
CA VAL A 127 -20.05 -3.39 -7.85
C VAL A 127 -20.43 -2.34 -6.84
N LEU A 128 -19.67 -1.24 -6.77
CA LEU A 128 -20.14 0.01 -6.18
C LEU A 128 -21.52 0.24 -6.78
N PHE A 129 -22.59 0.13 -5.99
CA PHE A 129 -23.94 0.39 -6.48
C PHE A 129 -24.00 1.89 -6.75
N PRO A 130 -23.87 2.35 -8.02
CA PRO A 130 -23.60 3.77 -8.27
C PRO A 130 -24.79 4.65 -7.86
N LEU A 131 -25.99 4.05 -7.78
CA LEU A 131 -27.19 4.71 -7.28
C LEU A 131 -27.16 4.97 -5.78
N GLU A 132 -26.54 4.10 -4.99
CA GLU A 132 -26.35 4.30 -3.55
C GLU A 132 -25.37 5.46 -3.29
N ALA A 133 -24.27 5.52 -4.05
CA ALA A 133 -23.34 6.64 -4.00
C ALA A 133 -24.00 7.98 -4.40
N VAL A 134 -24.88 7.98 -5.40
CA VAL A 134 -25.67 9.16 -5.78
C VAL A 134 -26.62 9.57 -4.65
N GLN A 135 -27.28 8.59 -4.00
CA GLN A 135 -28.17 8.83 -2.87
C GLN A 135 -27.42 9.44 -1.67
N GLU A 136 -26.30 8.85 -1.27
CA GLU A 136 -25.47 9.36 -0.17
C GLU A 136 -24.97 10.78 -0.46
N ALA A 137 -24.47 11.03 -1.68
CA ALA A 137 -24.02 12.36 -2.08
C ALA A 137 -25.14 13.41 -2.01
N ALA A 138 -26.37 13.04 -2.41
CA ALA A 138 -27.53 13.91 -2.31
C ALA A 138 -27.90 14.21 -0.84
N MET A 139 -27.82 13.22 0.05
CA MET A 139 -28.07 13.41 1.49
C MET A 139 -27.04 14.34 2.14
N VAL A 140 -25.75 14.15 1.82
CA VAL A 140 -24.67 15.03 2.32
C VAL A 140 -24.86 16.46 1.82
N ALA A 141 -25.20 16.64 0.54
CA ALA A 141 -25.48 17.95 -0.03
C ALA A 141 -26.67 18.64 0.66
N ALA A 142 -27.74 17.89 0.95
CA ALA A 142 -28.89 18.42 1.69
C ALA A 142 -28.50 18.89 3.11
N THR A 143 -27.74 18.07 3.85
CA THR A 143 -27.24 18.46 5.18
C THR A 143 -26.33 19.70 5.13
N ALA A 144 -25.50 19.84 4.10
CA ALA A 144 -24.67 21.04 3.90
C ALA A 144 -25.51 22.31 3.65
N VAL A 145 -26.58 22.20 2.86
CA VAL A 145 -27.52 23.32 2.65
C VAL A 145 -28.24 23.67 3.96
N ASP A 146 -28.77 22.68 4.68
CA ASP A 146 -29.53 22.88 5.92
C ASP A 146 -28.66 23.46 7.05
N SER A 147 -27.37 23.10 7.10
CA SER A 147 -26.39 23.66 8.03
C SER A 147 -25.89 25.06 7.64
N GLY A 148 -26.36 25.62 6.52
CA GLY A 148 -26.04 26.98 6.10
C GLY A 148 -24.67 27.14 5.44
N VAL A 149 -24.06 26.07 4.91
CA VAL A 149 -22.76 26.13 4.23
C VAL A 149 -22.76 27.13 3.08
N PHE A 150 -23.90 27.30 2.41
CA PHE A 150 -24.07 28.24 1.30
C PHE A 150 -24.64 29.60 1.74
N GLY A 151 -24.85 29.80 3.04
CA GLY A 151 -25.53 30.98 3.59
C GLY A 151 -27.01 31.07 3.23
N THR A 152 -27.61 32.22 3.51
CA THR A 152 -29.00 32.53 3.15
C THR A 152 -29.01 33.43 1.91
N ARG A 153 -29.85 33.09 0.92
CA ARG A 153 -30.09 33.95 -0.24
C ARG A 153 -30.66 35.30 0.22
N SER A 154 -30.17 36.40 -0.34
CA SER A 154 -30.76 37.72 -0.14
C SER A 154 -32.13 37.80 -0.81
N ASP A 155 -33.09 38.49 -0.20
CA ASP A 155 -34.44 38.65 -0.75
C ASP A 155 -34.44 39.38 -2.12
N ASP A 156 -33.43 40.22 -2.36
CA ASP A 156 -33.28 41.01 -3.59
C ASP A 156 -32.61 40.26 -4.75
N GLU A 157 -32.02 39.09 -4.49
CA GLU A 157 -31.32 38.30 -5.52
C GLU A 157 -32.30 37.35 -6.24
N PRO A 158 -32.52 37.49 -7.56
CA PRO A 158 -33.36 36.55 -8.30
C PRO A 158 -32.81 35.12 -8.21
N LEU A 159 -33.66 34.14 -7.87
CA LEU A 159 -33.28 32.71 -7.75
C LEU A 159 -32.43 32.20 -8.92
N LYS A 160 -32.81 32.57 -10.15
CA LYS A 160 -32.12 32.17 -11.38
C LYS A 160 -30.67 32.64 -11.51
N ASN A 161 -30.27 33.65 -10.73
CA ASN A 161 -28.92 34.22 -10.74
C ASN A 161 -28.02 33.62 -9.64
N SER A 162 -28.59 32.87 -8.70
CA SER A 162 -27.83 32.26 -7.61
C SER A 162 -26.96 31.11 -8.11
N THR A 163 -25.69 31.11 -7.73
CA THR A 163 -24.73 30.03 -8.01
C THR A 163 -25.26 28.66 -7.54
N VAL A 164 -25.95 28.62 -6.40
CA VAL A 164 -26.55 27.40 -5.85
C VAL A 164 -27.66 26.88 -6.76
N THR A 165 -28.48 27.78 -7.31
CA THR A 165 -29.55 27.41 -8.25
C THR A 165 -28.97 26.93 -9.58
N ALA A 166 -27.90 27.55 -10.07
CA ALA A 166 -27.19 27.10 -11.27
C ALA A 166 -26.61 25.68 -11.08
N GLN A 167 -25.92 25.43 -9.97
CA GLN A 167 -25.35 24.11 -9.63
C GLN A 167 -26.44 23.04 -9.42
N TRP A 168 -27.57 23.40 -8.80
CA TRP A 168 -28.72 22.51 -8.67
C TRP A 168 -29.29 22.13 -10.04
N ASN A 169 -29.46 23.09 -10.95
CA ASN A 169 -29.96 22.80 -12.29
C ASN A 169 -28.99 21.89 -13.07
N GLU A 170 -27.68 22.13 -13.01
CA GLU A 170 -26.68 21.27 -13.64
C GLU A 170 -26.74 19.84 -13.08
N THR A 171 -26.84 19.70 -11.76
CA THR A 171 -26.97 18.39 -11.09
C THR A 171 -28.27 17.69 -11.47
N ARG A 172 -29.39 18.42 -11.46
CA ARG A 172 -30.70 17.92 -11.86
C ARG A 172 -30.66 17.42 -13.31
N ASP A 173 -30.06 18.19 -14.21
CA ASP A 173 -30.01 17.84 -15.63
C ASP A 173 -29.10 16.61 -15.85
N ALA A 174 -28.03 16.46 -15.07
CA ALA A 174 -27.22 15.23 -15.07
C ALA A 174 -27.99 14.00 -14.56
N VAL A 175 -28.91 14.15 -13.60
CA VAL A 175 -29.67 13.03 -13.02
C VAL A 175 -30.95 12.71 -13.81
N VAL A 176 -31.83 13.69 -14.02
CA VAL A 176 -33.15 13.54 -14.63
C VAL A 176 -33.32 14.28 -15.96
N GLY A 177 -32.26 14.88 -16.49
CA GLY A 177 -32.31 15.65 -17.73
C GLY A 177 -32.70 14.80 -18.96
N THR A 178 -33.09 15.49 -20.01
CA THR A 178 -33.54 14.87 -21.27
C THR A 178 -32.40 14.32 -22.12
N ASP A 179 -31.17 14.75 -21.85
CA ASP A 179 -29.97 14.45 -22.62
C ASP A 179 -29.54 12.99 -22.51
N SER A 180 -28.93 12.47 -23.56
CA SER A 180 -28.51 11.06 -23.64
C SER A 180 -27.45 10.66 -22.60
N SER A 181 -26.82 11.62 -21.95
CA SER A 181 -25.83 11.44 -20.89
C SER A 181 -26.44 11.38 -19.49
N SER A 182 -27.74 11.70 -19.32
CA SER A 182 -28.35 11.70 -17.99
C SER A 182 -28.53 10.29 -17.43
N LEU A 183 -28.51 10.19 -16.09
CA LEU A 183 -28.72 8.92 -15.39
C LEU A 183 -30.10 8.32 -15.73
N MET A 184 -31.16 9.13 -15.76
CA MET A 184 -32.52 8.71 -16.12
C MET A 184 -32.56 8.11 -17.53
N ARG A 185 -31.91 8.74 -18.53
CA ARG A 185 -31.85 8.19 -19.89
C ARG A 185 -31.07 6.90 -19.95
N ALA A 186 -29.97 6.80 -19.20
CA ALA A 186 -29.21 5.55 -19.10
C ALA A 186 -30.07 4.41 -18.53
N LEU A 187 -30.82 4.67 -17.45
CA LEU A 187 -31.74 3.71 -16.84
C LEU A 187 -32.88 3.31 -17.78
N GLN A 188 -33.46 4.27 -18.51
CA GLN A 188 -34.51 4.00 -19.51
C GLN A 188 -33.99 3.14 -20.68
N ARG A 189 -32.79 3.44 -21.20
CA ARG A 189 -32.16 2.62 -22.27
C ARG A 189 -31.96 1.18 -21.84
N GLN A 190 -31.64 0.97 -20.58
CA GLN A 190 -31.45 -0.36 -19.99
C GLN A 190 -32.75 -0.96 -19.43
N LYS A 191 -33.91 -0.32 -19.66
CA LYS A 191 -35.25 -0.76 -19.25
C LYS A 191 -35.48 -0.87 -17.74
N TRP A 192 -34.66 -0.20 -16.92
CA TRP A 192 -34.85 -0.10 -15.47
C TRP A 192 -35.85 0.98 -15.07
N ALA A 193 -36.13 1.94 -15.95
CA ALA A 193 -37.12 3.00 -15.74
C ALA A 193 -38.03 3.14 -16.97
N ARG A 194 -39.29 3.53 -16.75
CA ARG A 194 -40.22 3.80 -17.84
C ARG A 194 -39.79 5.05 -18.59
N THR A 195 -39.82 4.98 -19.92
CA THR A 195 -39.86 6.17 -20.77
C THR A 195 -41.22 6.80 -20.54
N GLY A 196 -41.29 7.95 -19.88
CA GLY A 196 -42.55 8.67 -19.75
C GLY A 196 -43.09 8.98 -21.14
N THR A 197 -44.15 8.31 -21.55
CA THR A 197 -45.04 8.81 -22.60
C THR A 197 -45.67 10.07 -22.03
N THR A 198 -45.22 11.22 -22.53
CA THR A 198 -45.96 12.48 -22.42
C THR A 198 -47.18 12.42 -23.33
#